data_AF-T0KT43-F1
#
_entry.id   AF-T0KT43-F1
#
_cell.length_a   1.000
_cell.length_b   1.000
_cell.length_c   1.000
_cell.angle_alpha   90.00
_cell.angle_beta   90.00
_cell.angle_gamma   90.00
#
_symmetry.space_group_name_H-M   'P 1'
#
loop_
_entity.id
_entity.type
_entity.pdbx_description
1 polymer ?
#
loop_
_entity_poly.entity_id
_entity_poly.type
_entity_poly.pdbx_seq_one_letter_code
_entity_poly.pdbx_strand_id
1 'polypeptide(L)'
;MSKIKALQDKRRRDKEAVESAESIKSKCAKEHGKAHVAHCKDCYGEVVQTMRSRYLDSKDEWFSNNTAFLSDLDNLFAKLKDFTEDLKAIEARIDKEKAKQYRETLPRTAAGRTAEGAMSRANFQAALEDEEKPTATLVEDVRRAVNRGVDDAPKLEDLASKFDNLPSEKENDVLIDVFFRDPKQAKFRRPARNTWRSYDLVTGVRQHG
;
A
#
# COMPACT_ATOMS: atom_id res chain seq x y z
N MET A 1 3.77 17.80 8.41
CA MET A 1 3.97 16.58 9.24
C MET A 1 4.90 15.64 8.49
N SER A 2 5.84 14.97 9.18
CA SER A 2 6.77 14.03 8.52
C SER A 2 6.03 12.78 8.02
N LYS A 3 6.36 12.29 6.82
CA LYS A 3 5.78 11.06 6.22
C LYS A 3 5.94 9.84 7.14
N ILE A 4 7.00 9.81 7.94
CA ILE A 4 7.27 8.74 8.92
C ILE A 4 6.21 8.74 10.02
N LYS A 5 5.88 9.92 10.56
CA LYS A 5 4.85 10.05 11.60
C LYS A 5 3.47 9.61 11.09
N ALA A 6 3.13 9.94 9.84
CA ALA A 6 1.88 9.51 9.22
C ALA A 6 1.79 7.96 9.07
N LEU A 7 2.89 7.30 8.70
CA LEU A 7 2.95 5.84 8.63
C LEU A 7 2.84 5.19 10.02
N GLN A 8 3.48 5.78 11.04
CA GLN A 8 3.38 5.31 12.43
C GLN A 8 1.95 5.42 12.96
N ASP A 9 1.32 6.58 12.77
CA ASP A 9 -0.07 6.81 13.18
C ASP A 9 -1.05 5.86 12.47
N LYS A 10 -0.80 5.53 11.20
CA LYS A 10 -1.58 4.53 10.47
C LYS A 10 -1.46 3.15 11.10
N ARG A 11 -0.23 2.66 11.31
CA ARG A 11 0.01 1.33 11.93
C ARG A 11 -0.63 1.23 13.31
N ARG A 12 -0.58 2.30 14.10
CA ARG A 12 -1.22 2.36 15.41
C ARG A 12 -2.74 2.22 15.31
N ARG A 13 -3.40 2.98 14.44
CA ARG A 13 -4.86 2.89 14.23
C ARG A 13 -5.29 1.51 13.73
N ASP A 14 -4.52 0.92 12.82
CA ASP A 14 -4.78 -0.45 12.32
C ASP A 14 -4.76 -1.46 13.47
N LYS A 15 -3.75 -1.35 14.34
CA LYS A 15 -3.63 -2.19 15.54
C LYS A 15 -4.79 -1.97 16.52
N GLU A 16 -5.13 -0.72 16.82
CA GLU A 16 -6.24 -0.36 17.71
C GLU A 16 -7.59 -0.91 17.19
N ALA A 17 -7.83 -0.87 15.88
CA ALA A 17 -9.05 -1.42 15.27
C ALA A 17 -9.13 -2.95 15.42
N VAL A 18 -8.00 -3.66 15.24
CA VAL A 18 -7.93 -5.11 15.44
C VAL A 18 -8.15 -5.46 16.91
N GLU A 19 -7.49 -4.77 17.83
CA GLU A 19 -7.64 -4.98 19.27
C GLU A 19 -9.08 -4.71 19.75
N SER A 20 -9.73 -3.68 19.20
CA SER A 20 -11.14 -3.38 19.47
C SER A 20 -12.04 -4.53 19.02
N ALA A 21 -11.85 -5.06 17.80
CA ALA A 21 -12.63 -6.20 17.30
C ALA A 21 -12.42 -7.47 18.15
N GLU A 22 -11.20 -7.75 18.59
CA GLU A 22 -10.90 -8.88 19.49
C GLU A 22 -11.52 -8.69 20.89
N SER A 23 -11.55 -7.45 21.39
CA SER A 23 -12.23 -7.11 22.64
C SER A 23 -13.74 -7.39 22.56
N ILE A 24 -14.39 -7.02 21.45
CA ILE A 24 -15.81 -7.29 21.22
C ILE A 24 -16.09 -8.79 21.17
N LYS A 25 -15.24 -9.58 20.49
CA LYS A 25 -15.35 -11.05 20.46
C LYS A 25 -15.25 -11.65 21.87
N SER A 26 -14.29 -11.19 22.65
CA SER A 26 -14.08 -11.65 24.03
C SER A 26 -15.25 -11.31 24.94
N LYS A 27 -15.82 -10.12 24.81
CA LYS A 27 -17.03 -9.70 25.54
C LYS A 27 -18.25 -10.53 25.14
N CYS A 28 -18.47 -10.74 23.83
CA CYS A 28 -19.56 -11.55 23.31
C CYS A 28 -19.56 -12.98 23.90
N ALA A 29 -18.38 -13.60 24.03
CA ALA A 29 -18.25 -14.92 24.64
C ALA A 29 -18.61 -14.91 26.14
N LYS A 30 -18.22 -13.86 26.87
CA LYS A 30 -18.43 -13.74 28.32
C LYS A 30 -19.86 -13.32 28.70
N GLU A 31 -20.41 -12.34 27.99
CA GLU A 31 -21.66 -11.68 28.36
C GLU A 31 -22.87 -12.28 27.64
N HIS A 32 -22.70 -12.75 26.40
CA HIS A 32 -23.79 -13.28 25.59
C HIS A 32 -23.70 -14.80 25.35
N GLY A 33 -22.61 -15.45 25.78
CA GLY A 33 -22.42 -16.90 25.69
C GLY A 33 -22.39 -17.46 24.27
N LYS A 34 -22.19 -16.61 23.25
CA LYS A 34 -22.16 -17.04 21.84
C LYS A 34 -20.74 -17.45 21.44
N ALA A 35 -20.63 -18.57 20.72
CA ALA A 35 -19.35 -19.07 20.20
C ALA A 35 -18.73 -18.15 19.14
N HIS A 36 -19.55 -17.37 18.43
CA HIS A 36 -19.09 -16.43 17.41
C HIS A 36 -19.97 -15.18 17.38
N VAL A 37 -19.34 -14.02 17.19
CA VAL A 37 -20.01 -12.70 17.13
C VAL A 37 -21.07 -12.63 16.02
N ALA A 38 -20.91 -13.36 14.92
CA ALA A 38 -21.90 -13.44 13.85
C ALA A 38 -23.24 -14.06 14.29
N HIS A 39 -23.27 -14.79 15.42
CA HIS A 39 -24.50 -15.35 16.01
C HIS A 39 -25.07 -14.46 17.12
N CYS A 40 -24.52 -13.27 17.31
CA CYS A 40 -24.95 -12.29 18.29
C CYS A 40 -25.31 -10.99 17.56
N LYS A 41 -26.61 -10.67 17.48
CA LYS A 41 -27.07 -9.46 16.79
C LYS A 41 -26.46 -8.18 17.38
N ASP A 42 -26.30 -8.14 18.70
CA ASP A 42 -25.76 -6.98 19.42
C ASP A 42 -24.28 -6.78 19.13
N CYS A 43 -23.45 -7.82 19.27
CA CYS A 43 -22.01 -7.72 19.03
C CYS A 43 -21.64 -7.69 17.54
N TYR A 44 -22.43 -8.30 16.66
CA TYR A 44 -22.19 -8.24 15.22
C TYR A 44 -22.23 -6.80 14.70
N GLY A 45 -23.24 -6.02 15.12
CA GLY A 45 -23.35 -4.63 14.73
C GLY A 45 -22.17 -3.77 15.18
N GLU A 46 -21.61 -4.04 16.36
CA GLU A 46 -20.41 -3.37 16.86
C GLU A 46 -19.16 -3.72 16.04
N VAL A 47 -18.96 -5.00 15.71
CA VAL A 47 -17.84 -5.43 14.85
C VAL A 47 -17.91 -4.76 13.48
N VAL A 48 -19.10 -4.75 12.87
CA VAL A 48 -19.31 -4.08 11.58
C VAL A 48 -19.05 -2.57 11.68
N GLN A 49 -19.46 -1.93 12.78
CA GLN A 49 -19.17 -0.52 13.01
C GLN A 49 -17.66 -0.24 13.14
N THR A 50 -16.91 -1.09 13.84
CA THR A 50 -15.44 -0.97 13.93
C THR A 50 -14.79 -1.08 12.55
N MET A 51 -15.24 -2.03 11.72
CA MET A 51 -14.76 -2.17 10.33
C MET A 51 -15.09 -0.93 9.50
N ARG A 52 -16.32 -0.41 9.59
CA ARG A 52 -16.78 0.80 8.89
C ARG A 52 -15.93 2.02 9.25
N SER A 53 -15.71 2.26 10.54
CA SER A 53 -14.93 3.41 11.03
C SER A 53 -13.49 3.41 10.51
N ARG A 54 -12.87 2.23 10.30
CA ARG A 54 -11.54 2.13 9.69
C ARG A 54 -11.46 2.81 8.31
N TYR A 55 -12.53 2.76 7.53
CA TYR A 55 -12.56 3.40 6.22
C TYR A 55 -13.00 4.86 6.31
N LEU A 56 -14.11 5.14 6.98
CA LEU A 56 -14.73 6.48 6.95
C LEU A 56 -13.99 7.52 7.80
N ASP A 57 -13.33 7.12 8.88
CA ASP A 57 -12.61 8.04 9.77
C ASP A 57 -11.16 8.28 9.30
N SER A 58 -10.74 7.61 8.21
CA SER A 58 -9.39 7.73 7.66
C SER A 58 -9.20 8.98 6.80
N LYS A 59 -8.30 9.88 7.22
CA LYS A 59 -8.08 11.18 6.59
C LYS A 59 -6.88 11.26 5.62
N ASP A 60 -6.04 10.22 5.57
CA ASP A 60 -4.78 10.22 4.80
C ASP A 60 -4.55 8.92 4.02
N GLU A 61 -5.63 8.29 3.55
CA GLU A 61 -5.57 7.07 2.75
C GLU A 61 -5.68 7.38 1.26
N TRP A 62 -5.27 6.42 0.43
CA TRP A 62 -5.33 6.51 -1.03
C TRP A 62 -6.75 6.76 -1.58
N PHE A 63 -7.77 6.55 -0.75
CA PHE A 63 -9.18 6.76 -1.07
C PHE A 63 -9.82 7.96 -0.35
N SER A 64 -9.11 8.68 0.52
CA SER A 64 -9.72 9.68 1.43
C SER A 64 -10.45 10.83 0.73
N ASN A 65 -10.12 11.12 -0.53
CA ASN A 65 -10.78 12.16 -1.33
C ASN A 65 -11.88 11.61 -2.27
N ASN A 66 -12.14 10.29 -2.25
CA ASN A 66 -13.12 9.66 -3.12
C ASN A 66 -14.47 9.52 -2.39
N THR A 67 -15.25 10.59 -2.40
CA THR A 67 -16.55 10.65 -1.71
C THR A 67 -17.55 9.62 -2.22
N ALA A 68 -17.54 9.32 -3.53
CA ALA A 68 -18.40 8.30 -4.13
C ALA A 68 -18.06 6.90 -3.59
N PHE A 69 -16.79 6.54 -3.58
CA PHE A 69 -16.33 5.26 -3.00
C PHE A 69 -16.66 5.14 -1.51
N LEU A 70 -16.43 6.20 -0.73
CA LEU A 70 -16.73 6.20 0.69
C LEU A 70 -18.25 6.05 0.95
N SER A 71 -19.09 6.70 0.13
CA SER A 71 -20.54 6.54 0.21
C SER A 71 -20.99 5.13 -0.18
N ASP A 72 -20.38 4.52 -1.20
CA ASP A 72 -20.67 3.14 -1.57
C ASP A 72 -20.32 2.17 -0.43
N LEU A 73 -19.14 2.34 0.18
CA LEU A 73 -18.71 1.53 1.31
C LEU A 73 -19.64 1.71 2.51
N ASP A 74 -20.06 2.94 2.82
CA ASP A 74 -20.97 3.21 3.92
C ASP A 74 -22.30 2.45 3.74
N ASN A 75 -22.86 2.49 2.53
CA ASN A 75 -24.06 1.76 2.18
C ASN A 75 -23.87 0.23 2.30
N LEU A 76 -22.73 -0.30 1.86
CA LEU A 76 -22.44 -1.73 1.99
C LEU A 76 -22.26 -2.15 3.46
N PHE A 77 -21.61 -1.34 4.30
CA PHE A 77 -21.49 -1.60 5.73
C PHE A 77 -22.85 -1.54 6.44
N ALA A 78 -23.74 -0.63 6.05
CA ALA A 78 -25.12 -0.62 6.56
C ALA A 78 -25.87 -1.91 6.20
N LYS A 79 -25.79 -2.34 4.95
CA LYS A 79 -26.39 -3.61 4.49
C LYS A 79 -25.78 -4.84 5.18
N LEU A 80 -24.45 -4.85 5.37
CA LEU A 80 -23.75 -5.90 6.09
C LEU A 80 -24.27 -5.98 7.53
N LYS A 81 -24.38 -4.85 8.23
CA LYS A 81 -24.92 -4.77 9.60
C LYS A 81 -26.33 -5.36 9.70
N ASP A 82 -27.14 -5.18 8.66
CA ASP A 82 -28.50 -5.72 8.57
C ASP A 82 -28.55 -7.17 8.03
N PHE A 83 -27.40 -7.82 7.82
CA PHE A 83 -27.28 -9.17 7.24
C PHE A 83 -27.88 -9.30 5.83
N THR A 84 -28.01 -8.18 5.10
CA THR A 84 -28.58 -8.15 3.74
C THR A 84 -27.51 -8.26 2.64
N GLU A 85 -26.25 -8.09 3.01
CA GLU A 85 -25.09 -8.21 2.13
C GLU A 85 -23.98 -8.96 2.88
N ASP A 86 -23.06 -9.58 2.15
CA ASP A 86 -21.91 -10.27 2.72
C ASP A 86 -20.63 -9.42 2.69
N LEU A 87 -19.60 -9.91 3.39
CA LEU A 87 -18.29 -9.25 3.41
C LEU A 87 -17.63 -9.25 2.01
N LYS A 88 -17.97 -10.21 1.14
CA LYS A 88 -17.37 -10.33 -0.20
C LYS A 88 -17.78 -9.15 -1.09
N ALA A 89 -18.99 -8.63 -0.95
CA ALA A 89 -19.41 -7.43 -1.68
C ALA A 89 -18.54 -6.21 -1.33
N ILE A 90 -18.18 -6.05 -0.05
CA ILE A 90 -17.27 -4.99 0.41
C ILE A 90 -15.87 -5.21 -0.15
N GLU A 91 -15.33 -6.43 -0.04
CA GLU A 91 -14.02 -6.79 -0.59
C GLU A 91 -13.94 -6.53 -2.10
N ALA A 92 -14.94 -6.99 -2.86
CA ALA A 92 -15.04 -6.76 -4.29
C ALA A 92 -15.09 -5.26 -4.64
N ARG A 93 -15.84 -4.45 -3.87
CA ARG A 93 -15.91 -3.00 -4.09
C ARG A 93 -14.57 -2.32 -3.83
N ILE A 94 -13.84 -2.74 -2.78
CA ILE A 94 -12.50 -2.26 -2.44
C ILE A 94 -11.51 -2.63 -3.54
N ASP A 95 -11.51 -3.88 -3.99
CA ASP A 95 -10.56 -4.37 -4.99
C ASP A 95 -10.78 -3.71 -6.35
N LYS A 96 -12.04 -3.48 -6.74
CA LYS A 96 -12.37 -2.68 -7.93
C LYS A 96 -11.82 -1.26 -7.83
N GLU A 97 -11.96 -0.60 -6.68
CA GLU A 97 -11.45 0.75 -6.49
C GLU A 97 -9.91 0.78 -6.48
N LYS A 98 -9.26 -0.20 -5.85
CA LYS A 98 -7.79 -0.33 -5.89
C LYS A 98 -7.29 -0.53 -7.31
N ALA A 99 -7.96 -1.37 -8.10
CA ALA A 99 -7.61 -1.63 -9.49
C ALA A 99 -7.68 -0.36 -10.35
N LYS A 100 -8.74 0.43 -10.15
CA LYS A 100 -8.91 1.74 -10.79
C LYS A 100 -7.83 2.72 -10.35
N GLN A 101 -7.65 2.89 -9.04
CA GLN A 101 -6.64 3.79 -8.49
C GLN A 101 -5.23 3.42 -8.96
N TYR A 102 -4.90 2.13 -9.03
CA TYR A 102 -3.61 1.69 -9.54
C TYR A 102 -3.38 2.15 -10.97
N ARG A 103 -4.34 1.93 -11.88
CA ARG A 103 -4.25 2.37 -13.27
C ARG A 103 -4.13 3.89 -13.40
N GLU A 104 -4.92 4.65 -12.64
CA GLU A 104 -4.89 6.11 -12.68
C GLU A 104 -3.58 6.70 -12.13
N THR A 105 -2.99 6.07 -11.12
CA THR A 105 -1.79 6.59 -10.46
C THR A 105 -0.50 6.12 -11.11
N LEU A 106 -0.51 4.93 -11.72
CA LEU A 106 0.67 4.28 -12.31
C LEU A 106 1.46 5.21 -13.26
N PRO A 107 0.87 5.93 -14.24
CA PRO A 107 1.60 6.85 -15.12
C PRO A 107 2.39 7.94 -14.39
N ARG A 108 1.93 8.35 -13.20
CA ARG A 108 2.56 9.42 -12.39
C ARG A 108 3.71 8.89 -11.54
N THR A 109 3.86 7.58 -11.43
CA THR A 109 4.94 6.95 -10.66
C THR A 109 6.22 6.82 -11.48
N ALA A 110 7.37 6.65 -10.81
CA ALA A 110 8.63 6.34 -11.49
C ALA A 110 8.55 5.01 -12.25
N ALA A 111 7.94 3.98 -11.64
CA ALA A 111 7.74 2.68 -12.28
C ALA A 111 6.91 2.78 -13.56
N GLY A 112 5.82 3.55 -13.55
CA GLY A 112 4.99 3.77 -14.74
C GLY A 112 5.74 4.48 -15.85
N ARG A 113 6.51 5.54 -15.55
CA ARG A 113 7.34 6.23 -16.56
C ARG A 113 8.40 5.31 -17.17
N THR A 114 9.04 4.47 -16.36
CA THR A 114 10.00 3.47 -16.86
C THR A 114 9.31 2.42 -17.73
N ALA A 115 8.16 1.91 -17.30
CA ALA A 115 7.38 0.95 -18.07
C ALA A 115 6.89 1.55 -19.40
N GLU A 116 6.42 2.80 -19.40
CA GLU A 116 6.03 3.53 -20.62
C GLU A 116 7.18 3.62 -21.61
N GLY A 117 8.38 3.98 -21.14
CA GLY A 117 9.58 4.04 -21.98
C GLY A 117 9.98 2.68 -22.55
N ALA A 118 9.83 1.61 -21.78
CA ALA A 118 10.19 0.25 -22.19
C ALA A 118 9.15 -0.44 -23.08
N MET A 119 7.86 -0.10 -22.93
CA MET A 119 6.74 -0.72 -23.66
C MET A 119 6.24 0.12 -24.83
N SER A 120 6.73 1.35 -24.98
CA SER A 120 6.15 2.44 -25.76
C SER A 120 4.86 3.01 -25.14
N ARG A 121 4.65 4.32 -25.36
CA ARG A 121 3.48 5.04 -24.85
C ARG A 121 2.14 4.46 -25.30
N ALA A 122 2.04 4.05 -26.56
CA ALA A 122 0.80 3.50 -27.10
C ALA A 122 0.40 2.18 -26.42
N ASN A 123 1.34 1.24 -26.27
CA ASN A 123 1.06 -0.05 -25.64
C ASN A 123 0.84 0.10 -24.12
N PHE A 124 1.57 1.01 -23.48
CA PHE A 124 1.37 1.30 -22.06
C PHE A 124 -0.02 1.87 -21.80
N GLN A 125 -0.47 2.83 -22.62
CA GLN A 125 -1.81 3.40 -22.52
C GLN A 125 -2.89 2.35 -22.78
N ALA A 126 -2.75 1.54 -23.84
CA ALA A 126 -3.68 0.45 -24.13
C ALA A 126 -3.78 -0.56 -22.97
N ALA A 127 -2.67 -0.87 -22.30
CA ALA A 127 -2.65 -1.76 -21.15
C ALA A 127 -3.32 -1.17 -19.89
N LEU A 128 -3.37 0.16 -19.75
CA LEU A 128 -4.08 0.85 -18.67
C LEU A 128 -5.58 0.91 -18.91
N GLU A 129 -5.98 1.14 -20.16
CA GLU A 129 -7.39 1.24 -20.60
C GLU A 129 -8.07 -0.13 -20.67
N ASP A 130 -7.31 -1.22 -20.68
CA ASP A 130 -7.84 -2.57 -20.59
C ASP A 130 -8.38 -2.87 -19.17
N GLU A 131 -9.70 -2.69 -19.02
CA GLU A 131 -10.44 -3.01 -17.79
C GLU A 131 -10.56 -4.51 -17.55
N GLU A 132 -10.57 -5.34 -18.61
CA GLU A 132 -10.67 -6.79 -18.53
C GLU A 132 -9.36 -7.44 -18.06
N LYS A 133 -8.23 -6.75 -18.28
CA LYS A 133 -6.93 -7.18 -17.78
C LYS A 133 -6.89 -7.24 -16.26
N PRO A 134 -6.52 -8.36 -15.64
CA PRO A 134 -6.33 -8.40 -14.20
C PRO A 134 -5.21 -7.45 -13.75
N THR A 135 -5.43 -6.73 -12.65
CA THR A 135 -4.43 -5.80 -12.09
C THR A 135 -3.11 -6.51 -11.77
N ALA A 136 -3.15 -7.77 -11.33
CA ALA A 136 -1.95 -8.56 -11.09
C ALA A 136 -1.10 -8.75 -12.36
N THR A 137 -1.74 -9.03 -13.50
CA THR A 137 -1.06 -9.15 -14.79
C THR A 137 -0.43 -7.82 -15.21
N LEU A 138 -1.16 -6.70 -15.04
CA LEU A 138 -0.61 -5.37 -15.30
C LEU A 138 0.60 -5.05 -14.42
N VAL A 139 0.55 -5.41 -13.13
CA VAL A 139 1.69 -5.26 -12.20
C VAL A 139 2.91 -6.05 -12.69
N GLU A 140 2.71 -7.30 -13.14
CA GLU A 140 3.79 -8.14 -13.65
C GLU A 140 4.40 -7.59 -14.95
N ASP A 141 3.59 -7.02 -15.84
CA ASP A 141 4.08 -6.37 -17.05
C ASP A 141 4.93 -5.13 -16.73
N VAL A 142 4.47 -4.29 -15.80
CA VAL A 142 5.22 -3.14 -15.30
C VAL A 142 6.52 -3.61 -14.65
N ARG A 143 6.47 -4.63 -13.79
CA ARG A 143 7.64 -5.18 -13.11
C ARG A 143 8.66 -5.71 -14.12
N ARG A 144 8.20 -6.46 -15.12
CA ARG A 144 9.06 -6.98 -16.20
C ARG A 144 9.68 -5.85 -17.01
N ALA A 145 8.91 -4.82 -17.32
CA ALA A 145 9.38 -3.65 -18.07
C ALA A 145 10.44 -2.85 -17.29
N VAL A 146 10.23 -2.66 -15.98
CA VAL A 146 11.16 -1.98 -15.07
C VAL A 146 12.45 -2.80 -14.87
N ASN A 147 12.34 -4.12 -14.78
CA ASN A 147 13.47 -5.01 -14.52
C ASN A 147 14.26 -5.41 -15.78
N ARG A 148 13.91 -4.91 -16.98
CA ARG A 148 14.71 -5.18 -18.18
C ARG A 148 16.13 -4.65 -17.98
N GLY A 149 17.09 -5.57 -17.73
CA GLY A 149 18.50 -5.26 -17.56
C GLY A 149 19.00 -5.16 -16.10
N VAL A 150 18.25 -5.65 -15.12
CA VAL A 150 18.67 -5.69 -13.70
C VAL A 150 18.73 -7.14 -13.20
N ASP A 151 19.80 -7.86 -13.56
CA ASP A 151 20.05 -9.24 -13.08
C ASP A 151 20.74 -9.30 -11.70
N ASP A 152 21.26 -8.17 -11.20
CA ASP A 152 22.07 -8.09 -9.98
C ASP A 152 21.28 -7.69 -8.72
N ALA A 153 19.95 -7.62 -8.77
CA ALA A 153 19.15 -7.20 -7.62
C ALA A 153 19.14 -8.31 -6.53
N PRO A 154 19.41 -7.97 -5.26
CA PRO A 154 19.31 -8.93 -4.16
C PRO A 154 17.87 -9.45 -4.03
N LYS A 155 17.72 -10.73 -3.68
CA LYS A 155 16.41 -11.36 -3.53
C LYS A 155 15.69 -10.80 -2.30
N LEU A 156 14.35 -10.80 -2.36
CA LEU A 156 13.53 -10.21 -1.29
C LEU A 156 13.68 -10.97 0.03
N GLU A 157 13.90 -12.28 -0.03
CA GLU A 157 14.06 -13.15 1.14
C GLU A 157 15.39 -12.85 1.87
N ASP A 158 16.45 -12.53 1.11
CA ASP A 158 17.75 -12.11 1.63
C ASP A 158 17.72 -10.71 2.26
N LEU A 159 16.72 -9.90 1.88
CA LEU A 159 16.47 -8.57 2.37
C LEU A 159 15.56 -8.55 3.60
N ALA A 160 14.49 -9.32 3.60
CA ALA A 160 13.45 -9.29 4.64
C ALA A 160 14.03 -9.54 6.04
N SER A 161 14.91 -10.53 6.17
CA SER A 161 15.60 -10.87 7.42
C SER A 161 16.49 -9.74 7.98
N LYS A 162 16.92 -8.78 7.14
CA LYS A 162 17.71 -7.61 7.57
C LYS A 162 16.86 -6.49 8.16
N PHE A 163 15.53 -6.58 8.04
CA PHE A 163 14.59 -5.62 8.62
C PHE A 163 13.84 -6.18 9.83
N ASP A 164 13.92 -7.49 10.07
CA ASP A 164 13.33 -8.12 11.25
C ASP A 164 14.00 -7.61 12.53
N ASN A 165 13.21 -6.96 13.38
CA ASN A 165 13.63 -6.35 14.66
C ASN A 165 14.55 -5.13 14.53
N LEU A 166 14.64 -4.50 13.35
CA LEU A 166 15.44 -3.30 13.18
C LEU A 166 14.70 -2.07 13.75
N PRO A 167 15.35 -1.23 14.59
CA PRO A 167 14.78 0.07 14.96
C PRO A 167 14.57 0.91 13.69
N SER A 168 13.42 1.57 13.55
CA SER A 168 13.07 2.28 12.31
C SER A 168 14.06 3.39 11.91
N GLU A 169 14.86 3.88 12.84
CA GLU A 169 15.94 4.84 12.59
C GLU A 169 17.12 4.23 11.81
N LYS A 170 17.25 2.90 11.84
CA LYS A 170 18.31 2.12 11.18
C LYS A 170 17.88 1.53 9.84
N GLU A 171 16.60 1.60 9.48
CA GLU A 171 16.09 1.05 8.22
C GLU A 171 16.75 1.72 7.00
N ASN A 172 17.02 3.03 7.09
CA ASN A 172 17.71 3.76 6.03
C ASN A 172 19.18 3.33 5.88
N ASP A 173 19.86 3.00 6.98
CA ASP A 173 21.25 2.53 6.93
C ASP A 173 21.34 1.20 6.17
N VAL A 174 20.39 0.29 6.41
CA VAL A 174 20.31 -1.00 5.71
C VAL A 174 19.96 -0.82 4.23
N LEU A 175 19.03 0.08 3.89
CA LEU A 175 18.70 0.38 2.48
C LEU A 175 19.90 0.99 1.73
N ILE A 176 20.63 1.91 2.37
CA ILE A 176 21.85 2.50 1.80
C ILE A 176 22.91 1.42 1.58
N ASP A 177 23.14 0.57 2.58
CA ASP A 177 24.15 -0.48 2.51
C ASP A 177 23.84 -1.52 1.42
N VAL A 178 22.57 -1.94 1.29
CA VAL A 178 22.19 -2.97 0.33
C VAL A 178 22.11 -2.45 -1.11
N PHE A 179 21.56 -1.26 -1.32
CA PHE A 179 21.29 -0.78 -2.69
C PHE A 179 22.37 0.14 -3.25
N PHE A 180 23.22 0.74 -2.40
CA PHE A 180 24.15 1.80 -2.83
C PHE A 180 25.62 1.52 -2.50
N ARG A 181 25.91 0.49 -1.68
CA ARG A 181 27.28 0.10 -1.33
C ARG A 181 27.70 -1.15 -2.10
N ASP A 182 28.86 -1.09 -2.74
CA ASP A 182 29.45 -2.25 -3.42
C ASP A 182 30.11 -3.17 -2.37
N PRO A 183 29.76 -4.46 -2.26
CA PRO A 183 30.37 -5.36 -1.28
C PRO A 183 31.85 -5.65 -1.58
N LYS A 184 32.35 -5.36 -2.79
CA LYS A 184 33.74 -5.63 -3.19
C LYS A 184 34.65 -4.41 -3.21
N GLN A 185 34.10 -3.20 -3.16
CA GLN A 185 34.87 -1.98 -3.10
C GLN A 185 34.19 -1.03 -2.13
N ALA A 186 34.93 -0.53 -1.13
CA ALA A 186 34.47 0.51 -0.21
C ALA A 186 34.28 1.87 -0.92
N LYS A 187 33.55 1.91 -2.03
CA LYS A 187 33.18 3.08 -2.82
C LYS A 187 31.71 2.95 -3.22
N PHE A 188 31.01 4.09 -3.19
CA PHE A 188 29.63 4.22 -3.63
C PHE A 188 29.51 3.82 -5.10
N ARG A 189 28.53 2.97 -5.47
CA ARG A 189 28.27 2.63 -6.88
C ARG A 189 27.93 3.93 -7.61
N ARG A 190 28.72 4.34 -8.61
CA ARG A 190 28.30 5.41 -9.52
C ARG A 190 27.08 4.90 -10.30
N PRO A 191 25.94 5.62 -10.30
CA PRO A 191 24.81 5.20 -11.10
C PRO A 191 25.19 5.18 -12.58
N ALA A 192 24.73 4.15 -13.30
CA ALA A 192 24.86 4.07 -14.76
C ALA A 192 24.35 5.39 -15.36
N ARG A 193 25.10 5.94 -16.33
CA ARG A 193 25.03 7.35 -16.81
C ARG A 193 23.68 7.83 -17.37
N ASN A 194 22.61 7.03 -17.30
CA ASN A 194 21.37 7.29 -18.01
C ASN A 194 20.17 7.55 -17.09
N THR A 195 20.31 7.51 -15.75
CA THR A 195 19.15 7.59 -14.83
C THR A 195 19.00 8.88 -14.03
N TRP A 196 19.89 9.87 -14.14
CA TRP A 196 19.79 11.08 -13.31
C TRP A 196 20.08 12.35 -14.09
N ARG A 197 19.06 12.87 -14.78
CA ARG A 197 19.01 14.28 -15.21
C ARG A 197 18.03 15.13 -14.39
N SER A 198 17.48 14.60 -13.30
CA SER A 198 16.43 15.28 -12.52
C SER A 198 16.70 15.40 -11.02
N TYR A 199 17.94 15.18 -10.56
CA TYR A 199 18.33 15.39 -9.16
C TYR A 199 19.56 16.31 -9.05
N ASP A 200 19.62 17.34 -9.87
CA ASP A 200 20.26 18.59 -9.48
C ASP A 200 19.23 19.42 -8.73
N LEU A 201 19.07 19.20 -7.42
CA LEU A 201 18.37 20.13 -6.51
C LEU A 201 18.49 19.75 -5.02
N VAL A 202 19.55 19.08 -4.56
CA VAL A 202 19.82 18.99 -3.10
C VAL A 202 21.32 18.94 -2.80
N THR A 203 22.07 19.97 -3.18
CA THR A 203 23.25 20.44 -2.44
C THR A 203 23.60 21.85 -2.92
N GLY A 204 22.83 22.82 -2.45
CA GLY A 204 23.28 24.21 -2.42
C GLY A 204 24.42 24.34 -1.41
N VAL A 205 25.65 24.05 -1.83
CA VAL A 205 26.86 24.55 -1.17
C VAL A 205 27.50 25.54 -2.14
N ARG A 206 27.13 26.82 -1.97
CA ARG A 206 27.89 27.93 -2.54
C ARG A 206 29.29 27.90 -1.93
N GLN A 207 30.29 27.71 -2.78
CA GLN A 207 31.64 28.20 -2.54
C GLN A 207 31.60 29.73 -2.47
N HIS A 208 32.25 30.33 -1.46
CA HIS A 208 32.86 31.65 -1.55
C HIS A 208 33.90 31.80 -0.44
N GLY A 209 35.12 32.20 -0.83
CA GLY A 209 36.22 32.61 0.04
C GLY A 209 37.38 31.65 0.02
#